data_AF-A0A2N0Z8D0-F1
#
_entry.id   AF-A0A2N0Z8D0-F1
#
_cell.length_a   1.000
_cell.length_b   1.000
_cell.length_c   1.000
_cell.angle_alpha   90.00
_cell.angle_beta   90.00
_cell.angle_gamma   90.00
#
_symmetry.space_group_name_H-M   'P 1'
#
loop_
_entity.id
_entity.type
_entity.pdbx_description
1 polymer ?
#
loop_
_entity_poly.entity_id
_entity_poly.type
_entity_poly.pdbx_seq_one_letter_code
_entity_poly.pdbx_strand_id
1 'polypeptide(L)'
;MGEKLGFIKILLIAVVFVIPIFLLVFKTQVDNTKLLNVSVEVQQLVSAEGGLSSKVSKVISEFEKKGLQIELKDAAGNRVNGKVDVGEDVYITYKYKGAVTSNKTTILKRKE
;
A
#
# COMPACT_ATOMS: atom_id res chain seq x y z
N MET A 1 -11.12 49.24 15.11
CA MET A 1 -11.02 48.01 15.94
C MET A 1 -11.89 46.85 15.41
N GLY A 2 -12.99 47.10 14.69
CA GLY A 2 -13.83 46.05 14.11
C GLY A 2 -13.12 45.14 13.09
N GLU A 3 -12.19 45.69 12.30
CA GLU A 3 -11.41 44.91 11.31
C GLU A 3 -10.44 43.91 11.96
N LYS A 4 -9.82 44.27 13.09
CA LYS A 4 -8.94 43.35 13.84
C LYS A 4 -9.73 42.20 14.50
N LEU A 5 -10.94 42.48 15.00
CA LEU A 5 -11.83 41.44 15.50
C LEU A 5 -12.37 40.54 14.38
N GLY A 6 -12.70 41.10 13.22
CA GLY A 6 -13.13 40.34 12.04
C GLY A 6 -12.03 39.39 11.55
N PHE A 7 -10.80 39.90 11.44
CA PHE A 7 -9.63 39.11 11.07
C PHE A 7 -9.38 37.95 12.03
N ILE A 8 -9.43 38.19 13.34
CA ILE A 8 -9.25 37.15 14.37
C ILE A 8 -10.34 36.07 14.31
N LYS A 9 -11.60 36.46 14.06
CA LYS A 9 -12.71 35.49 13.90
C LYS A 9 -12.52 34.59 12.68
N ILE A 10 -12.11 35.16 11.55
CA ILE A 10 -11.85 34.40 10.31
C ILE A 10 -10.65 33.47 10.51
N LEU A 11 -9.60 33.92 11.21
CA LEU A 11 -8.43 33.10 11.51
C LEU A 11 -8.79 31.92 12.43
N LEU A 12 -9.66 32.13 13.42
CA LEU A 12 -10.18 31.04 14.27
C LEU A 12 -10.99 30.01 13.46
N ILE A 13 -11.88 30.46 12.57
CA ILE A 13 -12.65 29.57 11.70
C ILE A 13 -11.70 28.82 10.75
N ALA A 14 -10.69 29.49 10.19
CA ALA A 14 -9.70 28.83 9.35
C ALA A 14 -8.92 27.75 10.12
N VAL A 15 -8.50 28.02 11.37
CA VAL A 15 -7.81 27.01 12.19
C VAL A 15 -8.74 25.84 12.53
N VAL A 16 -10.01 26.10 12.87
CA VAL A 16 -10.95 25.05 13.26
C VAL A 16 -11.42 24.20 12.08
N PHE A 17 -11.51 24.76 10.87
CA PHE A 17 -12.03 24.03 9.70
C PHE A 17 -10.95 23.64 8.69
N VAL A 18 -10.01 24.53 8.37
CA VAL A 18 -9.01 24.28 7.32
C VAL A 18 -7.91 23.33 7.80
N ILE A 19 -7.39 23.52 9.02
CA ILE A 19 -6.32 22.66 9.57
C ILE A 19 -6.75 21.19 9.67
N PRO A 20 -7.92 20.82 10.25
CA PRO A 20 -8.28 19.41 10.33
C PRO A 20 -8.52 18.77 8.97
N ILE A 21 -9.08 19.51 8.00
CA ILE A 21 -9.23 19.03 6.62
C ILE A 21 -7.86 18.75 6.00
N PHE A 22 -6.90 19.67 6.16
CA PHE A 22 -5.54 19.48 5.68
C PHE A 22 -4.85 18.30 6.35
N LEU A 23 -5.00 18.12 7.66
CA LEU A 23 -4.44 16.97 8.38
C LEU A 23 -5.03 15.64 7.91
N LEU A 24 -6.33 15.62 7.59
CA LEU A 24 -6.99 14.44 7.06
C LEU A 24 -6.45 14.08 5.67
N VAL A 25 -6.40 15.06 4.75
CA VAL A 25 -5.83 14.88 3.41
C VAL A 25 -4.36 14.44 3.48
N PHE A 26 -3.58 15.07 4.38
CA PHE A 26 -2.17 14.72 4.58
C PHE A 26 -2.01 13.28 5.07
N LYS A 27 -2.81 12.84 6.05
CA LYS A 27 -2.80 11.44 6.49
C LYS A 27 -3.12 10.47 5.36
N THR A 28 -4.16 10.75 4.57
CA THR A 28 -4.53 9.91 3.43
C THR A 28 -3.40 9.83 2.39
N GLN A 29 -2.74 10.95 2.08
CA GLN A 29 -1.56 10.98 1.20
C GLN A 29 -0.37 10.18 1.74
N VAL A 30 -0.07 10.32 3.03
CA VAL A 30 1.02 9.58 3.67
C VAL A 30 0.73 8.08 3.68
N ASP A 31 -0.50 7.69 4.01
CA ASP A 31 -0.92 6.28 3.96
C ASP A 31 -0.82 5.72 2.54
N ASN A 32 -1.32 6.45 1.52
CA ASN A 32 -1.22 6.03 0.12
C ASN A 32 0.22 5.89 -0.37
N THR A 33 1.11 6.83 -0.04
CA THR A 33 2.54 6.75 -0.40
C THR A 33 3.21 5.55 0.25
N LYS A 34 2.90 5.28 1.53
CA LYS A 34 3.40 4.08 2.22
C LYS A 34 2.90 2.81 1.56
N LEU A 35 1.62 2.74 1.18
CA LEU A 35 1.07 1.60 0.45
C LEU A 35 1.79 1.36 -0.88
N LEU A 36 2.07 2.42 -1.64
CA LEU A 36 2.79 2.32 -2.91
C LEU A 36 4.21 1.79 -2.71
N ASN A 37 4.96 2.34 -1.75
CA ASN A 37 6.33 1.89 -1.48
C ASN A 37 6.36 0.42 -1.02
N VAL A 38 5.45 0.04 -0.12
CA VAL A 38 5.30 -1.35 0.32
C VAL A 38 4.93 -2.27 -0.84
N SER A 39 4.04 -1.81 -1.73
CA SER A 39 3.65 -2.59 -2.90
C SER A 39 4.86 -2.86 -3.79
N VAL A 40 5.65 -1.84 -4.10
CA VAL A 40 6.87 -1.97 -4.91
C VAL A 40 7.90 -2.89 -4.23
N GLU A 41 8.10 -2.76 -2.92
CA GLU A 41 9.05 -3.57 -2.18
C GLU A 41 8.63 -5.06 -2.16
N VAL A 42 7.35 -5.34 -1.92
CA VAL A 42 6.80 -6.70 -1.99
C VAL A 42 6.90 -7.27 -3.41
N GLN A 43 6.63 -6.47 -4.44
CA GLN A 43 6.77 -6.92 -5.84
C GLN A 43 8.21 -7.31 -6.18
N GLN A 44 9.17 -6.47 -5.80
CA GLN A 44 10.59 -6.74 -6.02
C GLN A 44 11.02 -7.99 -5.25
N LEU A 45 10.56 -8.14 -4.01
CA LEU A 45 10.88 -9.30 -3.18
C LEU A 45 10.28 -10.59 -3.76
N VAL A 46 9.01 -10.55 -4.20
CA VAL A 46 8.34 -11.69 -4.87
C VAL A 46 9.06 -12.07 -6.16
N SER A 47 9.47 -11.08 -6.96
CA SER A 47 10.23 -11.30 -8.20
C SER A 47 11.61 -11.90 -7.94
N ALA A 48 12.30 -11.41 -6.90
CA ALA A 48 13.65 -11.84 -6.53
C ALA A 48 13.67 -13.20 -5.84
N GLU A 49 12.63 -13.56 -5.08
CA GLU A 49 12.54 -14.85 -4.37
C GLU A 49 11.84 -15.93 -5.21
N GLY A 50 11.24 -15.58 -6.34
CA GLY A 50 10.56 -16.53 -7.22
C GLY A 50 9.17 -16.95 -6.74
N GLY A 51 8.39 -16.01 -6.20
CA GLY A 51 7.04 -16.28 -5.68
C GLY A 51 6.94 -16.17 -4.16
N LEU A 52 6.10 -17.01 -3.54
CA LEU A 52 5.84 -16.98 -2.10
C LEU A 52 6.93 -17.77 -1.33
N SER A 53 8.01 -17.09 -0.98
CA SER A 53 9.07 -17.62 -0.10
C SER A 53 8.80 -17.29 1.37
N SER A 54 9.42 -18.00 2.33
CA SER A 54 9.30 -17.71 3.77
C SER A 54 9.66 -16.27 4.14
N LYS A 55 10.54 -15.62 3.37
CA LYS A 55 10.86 -14.19 3.54
C LYS A 55 9.70 -13.29 3.11
N VAL A 56 9.12 -13.56 1.94
CA VAL A 56 7.95 -12.85 1.41
C VAL A 56 6.76 -13.00 2.35
N SER A 57 6.51 -14.22 2.86
CA SER A 57 5.44 -14.50 3.80
C SER A 57 5.61 -13.71 5.12
N LYS A 58 6.83 -13.63 5.68
CA LYS A 58 7.10 -12.80 6.87
C LYS A 58 6.78 -11.32 6.63
N VAL A 59 7.21 -10.79 5.49
CA VAL A 59 6.98 -9.39 5.13
C VAL A 59 5.47 -9.12 4.96
N ILE A 60 4.74 -10.02 4.29
CA ILE A 60 3.30 -9.93 4.14
C ILE A 60 2.60 -9.96 5.50
N SER A 61 2.95 -10.90 6.39
CA SER A 61 2.34 -10.99 7.72
C SER A 61 2.62 -9.77 8.60
N GLU A 62 3.78 -9.13 8.46
CA GLU A 62 4.10 -7.86 9.14
C GLU A 62 3.21 -6.71 8.64
N PHE A 63 2.89 -6.69 7.35
CA PHE A 63 1.97 -5.71 6.78
C PHE A 63 0.50 -6.03 7.10
N GLU A 64 0.10 -7.30 7.14
CA GLU A 64 -1.24 -7.70 7.60
C GLU A 64 -1.53 -7.25 9.03
N LYS A 65 -0.55 -7.31 9.93
CA LYS A 65 -0.68 -6.73 11.29
C LYS A 65 -0.95 -5.23 11.30
N LYS A 66 -0.56 -4.51 10.26
CA LYS A 66 -0.82 -3.07 10.07
C LYS A 66 -2.16 -2.80 9.38
N GLY A 67 -2.97 -3.84 9.09
CA GLY A 67 -4.28 -3.75 8.44
C GLY A 67 -4.25 -3.81 6.92
N LEU A 68 -3.13 -4.25 6.34
CA LEU A 68 -2.85 -4.36 4.90
C LEU A 68 -3.02 -5.83 4.48
N GLN A 69 -4.11 -6.19 3.82
CA GLN A 69 -4.28 -7.55 3.30
C GLN A 69 -3.61 -7.68 1.93
N ILE A 70 -2.70 -8.64 1.78
CA ILE A 70 -1.95 -8.87 0.54
C ILE A 70 -2.27 -10.27 0.03
N GLU A 71 -2.86 -10.37 -1.15
CA GLU A 71 -3.20 -11.63 -1.80
C GLU A 71 -2.38 -11.82 -3.08
N LEU A 72 -1.70 -12.95 -3.21
CA LEU A 72 -1.00 -13.31 -4.46
C LEU A 72 -1.81 -14.33 -5.26
N LYS A 73 -1.97 -14.05 -6.55
CA LYS A 73 -2.64 -14.93 -7.51
C LYS A 73 -1.75 -15.20 -8.73
N ASP A 74 -1.85 -16.38 -9.31
CA ASP A 74 -1.21 -16.74 -10.58
C ASP A 74 -2.01 -16.19 -11.77
N ALA A 75 -1.52 -16.40 -12.99
CA ALA A 75 -2.22 -16.02 -14.22
C ALA A 75 -3.55 -16.77 -14.44
N ALA A 76 -3.74 -17.93 -13.80
CA ALA A 76 -4.98 -18.71 -13.81
C ALA A 76 -5.98 -18.28 -12.70
N GLY A 77 -5.62 -17.30 -11.87
CA GLY A 77 -6.44 -16.79 -10.78
C GLY A 77 -6.37 -17.59 -9.48
N ASN A 78 -5.51 -18.62 -9.39
CA ASN A 78 -5.32 -19.42 -8.18
C ASN A 78 -4.41 -18.70 -7.19
N ARG A 79 -4.66 -18.90 -5.89
CA ARG A 79 -3.78 -18.38 -4.84
C ARG A 79 -2.40 -19.02 -4.92
N VAL A 80 -1.37 -18.20 -5.05
CA VAL A 80 0.02 -18.65 -5.05
C VAL A 80 0.44 -18.91 -3.61
N ASN A 81 0.50 -20.20 -3.23
CA ASN A 81 0.92 -20.63 -1.90
C ASN A 81 2.40 -21.08 -1.84
N GLY A 82 3.17 -20.86 -2.91
CA GLY A 82 4.56 -21.34 -3.01
C GLY A 82 5.40 -20.65 -4.08
N LYS A 83 6.55 -21.25 -4.40
CA LYS A 83 7.44 -20.79 -5.47
C LYS A 83 6.77 -20.97 -6.83
N VAL A 84 6.88 -19.96 -7.68
CA VAL A 84 6.34 -19.91 -9.04
C VAL A 84 7.50 -20.01 -10.02
N ASP A 85 7.26 -20.60 -11.20
CA ASP A 85 8.30 -20.79 -12.20
C ASP A 85 8.71 -19.46 -12.88
N VAL A 86 9.85 -19.47 -13.57
CA VAL A 86 10.42 -18.25 -14.16
C VAL A 86 9.59 -17.83 -15.36
N GLY A 87 9.34 -16.54 -15.49
CA GLY A 87 8.58 -15.99 -16.62
C GLY A 87 7.07 -16.13 -16.45
N GLU A 88 6.59 -16.70 -15.35
CA GLU A 88 5.17 -16.61 -14.98
C GLU A 88 4.84 -15.26 -14.35
N ASP A 89 3.60 -14.84 -14.60
CA ASP A 89 3.02 -13.62 -14.09
C ASP A 89 2.29 -13.86 -12.78
N VAL A 90 2.64 -13.08 -11.75
CA VAL A 90 1.99 -13.08 -10.44
C VAL A 90 1.27 -11.75 -10.25
N TYR A 91 -0.02 -11.84 -9.93
CA TYR A 91 -0.88 -10.71 -9.61
C TYR A 91 -0.94 -10.54 -8.09
N ILE A 92 -0.47 -9.39 -7.61
CA ILE A 92 -0.46 -9.07 -6.18
C ILE A 92 -1.53 -8.02 -5.93
N THR A 93 -2.52 -8.38 -5.11
CA THR A 93 -3.63 -7.49 -4.73
C THR A 93 -3.43 -7.04 -3.29
N TYR A 94 -3.44 -5.73 -3.09
CA TYR A 94 -3.33 -5.07 -1.79
C TYR A 94 -4.68 -4.45 -1.45
N LYS A 95 -5.21 -4.78 -0.26
CA LYS A 95 -6.42 -4.18 0.29
C LYS A 95 -6.07 -3.45 1.58
N TYR A 96 -6.40 -2.16 1.65
CA TYR A 96 -6.20 -1.34 2.84
C TYR A 96 -7.37 -0.38 3.04
N LYS A 97 -8.09 -0.51 4.16
CA LYS A 97 -9.21 0.37 4.57
C LYS A 97 -10.22 0.69 3.44
N GLY A 98 -10.53 -0.29 2.59
CA GLY A 98 -11.48 -0.15 1.48
C GLY A 98 -10.88 0.27 0.14
N ALA A 99 -9.60 0.67 0.10
CA ALA A 99 -8.85 0.84 -1.14
C ALA A 99 -8.30 -0.51 -1.60
N VAL A 100 -8.58 -0.88 -2.85
CA VAL A 100 -8.04 -2.08 -3.51
C VAL A 100 -7.10 -1.62 -4.61
N THR A 101 -5.85 -2.06 -4.56
CA THR A 101 -4.89 -1.88 -5.66
C THR A 101 -4.33 -3.23 -6.06
N SER A 102 -4.14 -3.43 -7.36
CA SER A 102 -3.60 -4.67 -7.91
C SER A 102 -2.42 -4.32 -8.78
N ASN A 103 -1.33 -5.07 -8.64
CA ASN A 103 -0.13 -4.85 -9.40
C ASN A 103 0.40 -6.18 -9.94
N LYS A 104 0.99 -6.15 -11.13
CA LYS A 104 1.45 -7.33 -11.87
C LYS A 104 2.97 -7.40 -11.78
N THR A 105 3.52 -8.58 -11.53
CA THR A 105 4.96 -8.79 -11.52
C THR A 105 5.32 -10.11 -12.20
N THR A 106 6.37 -10.10 -13.01
CA THR A 106 6.85 -11.29 -13.73
C THR A 106 8.05 -11.85 -12.98
N ILE A 107 8.06 -13.15 -12.72
CA ILE A 107 9.10 -13.80 -11.92
C ILE A 107 10.42 -13.86 -12.71
N LEU A 108 11.47 -13.27 -12.13
CA LEU A 108 12.78 -13.14 -12.78
C LEU A 108 13.79 -14.24 -12.38
N LYS A 109 13.60 -14.90 -11.24
CA LYS A 109 14.60 -15.83 -10.68
C LYS A 109 14.38 -17.29 -11.07
N ARG A 110 15.43 -17.92 -11.63
CA ARG A 110 15.53 -19.35 -11.97
C ARG A 110 15.42 -20.25 -10.73
N LYS A 111 14.54 -21.25 -10.79
CA LYS A 111 14.59 -22.42 -9.88
C LYS A 111 16.03 -22.97 -9.93
N GLU A 112 16.75 -22.80 -8.84
CA GLU A 112 17.89 -23.65 -8.50
C GLU A 112 17.40 -24.71 -7.52
#